data_AF-A0A540WWM7-F1
#
_entry.id   AF-A0A540WWM7-F1
#
_cell.length_a   1.000
_cell.length_b   1.000
_cell.length_c   1.000
_cell.angle_alpha   90.00
_cell.angle_beta   90.00
_cell.angle_gamma   90.00
#
_symmetry.space_group_name_H-M   'P 1'
#
loop_
_entity.id
_entity.type
_entity.pdbx_description
1 polymer ?
#
loop_
_entity_poly.entity_id
_entity_poly.type
_entity_poly.pdbx_seq_one_letter_code
_entity_poly.pdbx_strand_id
1 'polypeptide(L)' 'MGLKPMELLLILFVLLLLFGATRLPQLGSSLGSAIRNFKRGFGGEEETGTPGADKKGTGTLAGGGNVDKDVKSTTPSSHA' A
#
# COMPACT_ATOMS: atom_id res chain seq x y z
N MET A 1 26.04 20.08 8.03
CA MET A 1 26.28 18.67 8.39
C MET A 1 24.92 18.03 8.63
N GLY A 2 24.28 17.51 7.58
CA GLY A 2 22.97 16.85 7.69
C GLY A 2 23.17 15.35 7.89
N LEU A 3 22.34 14.73 8.74
CA LEU A 3 22.34 13.28 8.96
C LEU A 3 22.14 12.58 7.62
N LYS A 4 23.14 11.83 7.18
CA LYS A 4 23.05 11.12 5.91
C LYS A 4 22.12 9.92 6.07
N PRO A 5 21.25 9.63 5.08
CA PRO A 5 20.36 8.47 5.14
C PRO A 5 21.08 7.16 5.49
N MET A 6 22.34 7.01 5.08
CA MET A 6 23.18 5.86 5.43
C MET A 6 23.50 5.75 6.93
N GLU A 7 23.73 6.86 7.63
CA GLU A 7 24.00 6.86 9.08
C GLU A 7 22.74 6.44 9.86
N LEU A 8 21.58 6.93 9.44
CA LEU A 8 20.29 6.54 10.04
C LEU A 8 20.02 5.04 9.83
N LEU A 9 20.37 4.51 8.65
CA LEU A 9 20.20 3.10 8.30
C LEU A 9 21.11 2.18 9.15
N LEU A 10 22.34 2.62 9.43
CA LEU A 10 23.28 1.90 10.30
C LEU A 10 22.73 1.79 11.74
N ILE A 11 22.21 2.89 12.29
CA ILE A 11 21.62 2.90 13.64
C ILE A 11 20.36 2.03 13.67
N LEU A 12 19.50 2.16 12.67
CA LEU A 12 18.31 1.33 12.52
C LEU A 12 18.67 -0.16 12.45
N PHE A 13 19.74 -0.52 11.77
CA PHE A 13 20.21 -1.90 11.66
C PHE A 13 20.62 -2.47 13.03
N VAL A 14 21.34 -1.69 13.85
CA VAL A 14 21.69 -2.10 15.22
C VAL A 14 20.44 -2.27 16.10
N LEU A 15 19.48 -1.35 16.00
CA LEU A 15 18.20 -1.48 16.70
C LEU A 15 17.42 -2.72 16.21
N LEU A 16 17.48 -3.04 14.93
CA LEU A 16 16.85 -4.22 14.35
C LEU A 16 17.50 -5.52 14.86
N LEU A 17 18.80 -5.52 15.13
CA LEU A 17 19.50 -6.65 15.74
C LEU A 17 19.11 -6.84 17.22
N LEU A 18 18.97 -5.75 17.98
CA LEU A 18 18.57 -5.79 19.39
C LEU A 18 17.09 -6.15 19.57
N PHE A 19 16.20 -5.47 18.84
CA PHE A 19 14.75 -5.59 18.98
C PHE A 19 14.14 -6.62 18.01
N GLY A 20 14.84 -7.00 16.95
CA GLY A 20 14.35 -7.90 15.90
C GLY A 20 13.50 -7.19 14.84
N ALA A 21 13.36 -7.84 13.68
CA ALA A 21 12.58 -7.34 12.55
C ALA A 21 11.08 -7.17 12.82
N THR A 22 10.56 -7.81 13.87
CA THR A 22 9.12 -7.79 14.20
C THR A 22 8.74 -6.60 15.08
N ARG A 23 9.62 -6.13 15.97
CA ARG A 23 9.25 -5.15 17.01
C ARG A 23 9.22 -3.71 16.48
N LEU A 24 10.17 -3.35 15.62
CA LEU A 24 10.24 -2.02 14.97
C LEU A 24 8.97 -1.66 14.17
N PRO A 25 8.48 -2.50 13.24
CA PRO A 25 7.25 -2.19 12.49
C PRO A 25 6.01 -2.23 13.38
N GLN A 26 5.98 -3.06 14.42
CA GLN A 26 4.88 -3.12 15.38
C GLN A 26 4.75 -1.81 16.17
N LEU A 27 5.88 -1.23 16.61
CA LEU A 27 5.93 0.08 17.26
C LEU A 27 5.67 1.23 16.26
N GLY A 28 6.19 1.12 15.04
CA GLY A 28 5.97 2.12 13.99
C GLY A 28 4.51 2.20 13.52
N SER A 29 3.79 1.07 13.50
CA SER A 29 2.37 1.03 13.11
C SER A 29 1.48 1.77 14.11
N SER A 30 1.72 1.60 15.42
CA SER A 30 0.96 2.31 16.46
C SER A 30 1.30 3.80 16.49
N LEU A 31 2.59 4.17 16.44
CA LEU A 31 3.00 5.57 16.35
C LEU A 31 2.50 6.23 15.06
N GLY A 32 2.59 5.56 13.92
CA GLY A 32 2.16 6.07 12.63
C GLY A 32 0.66 6.33 12.60
N SER A 33 -0.14 5.44 13.19
CA SER A 33 -1.58 5.63 13.34
C SER A 33 -1.90 6.81 14.27
N ALA A 34 -1.19 6.94 15.40
CA ALA A 34 -1.34 8.08 16.29
C ALA A 34 -0.99 9.40 15.57
N ILE A 35 0.17 9.49 14.92
CA ILE A 35 0.62 10.66 14.17
C ILE A 35 -0.36 10.99 13.04
N ARG A 36 -0.90 10.00 12.33
CA ARG A 36 -1.90 10.21 11.27
C ARG A 36 -3.16 10.86 11.84
N ASN A 37 -3.65 10.39 12.98
CA ASN A 37 -4.81 10.95 13.66
C ASN A 37 -4.54 12.33 14.26
N PHE A 38 -3.36 12.54 14.85
CA PHE A 38 -2.92 13.85 15.32
C PHE A 38 -2.87 14.85 14.15
N LYS A 39 -2.30 14.47 13.00
CA LYS A 39 -2.23 15.35 11.83
C LYS A 39 -3.61 15.68 11.26
N ARG A 40 -4.55 14.72 11.26
CA ARG A 40 -5.96 14.95 10.87
C ARG A 40 -6.71 15.87 11.84
N GLY A 41 -6.38 15.80 13.13
CA GLY A 41 -6.99 16.67 14.15
C GLY A 41 -6.43 18.09 14.16
N PHE A 42 -5.15 18.26 13.82
CA PHE A 42 -4.49 19.57 13.75
C PHE A 42 -4.62 20.27 12.40
N GLY A 43 -4.68 19.54 11.29
CA GLY A 43 -4.95 20.05 9.94
C GLY A 43 -6.36 19.69 9.53
N GLY A 44 -7.32 20.56 9.86
CA GLY A 44 -8.72 20.40 9.45
C GLY A 44 -8.82 20.21 7.94
N GLU A 45 -9.34 19.04 7.56
CA GLU A 45 -9.92 18.70 6.26
C GLU A 45 -9.11 19.13 5.02
N GLU A 46 -7.99 18.45 4.77
CA GLU A 46 -7.56 18.22 3.40
C GLU A 46 -7.49 16.71 3.14
N GLU A 47 -8.54 16.21 2.49
CA GLU A 47 -8.51 14.95 1.74
C GLU A 47 -7.31 14.99 0.77
N THR A 48 -6.25 14.27 1.11
CA THR A 48 -5.29 13.80 0.10
C THR A 48 -5.25 12.29 0.18
N GLY A 49 -5.59 11.71 -0.97
CA GLY A 49 -6.00 10.33 -1.16
C GLY A 49 -5.03 9.29 -0.61
N THR A 50 -5.63 8.14 -0.35
CA THR A 50 -5.01 6.85 -0.10
C THR A 50 -3.87 6.57 -1.10
N PRO A 51 -2.76 5.99 -0.63
CA PRO A 51 -2.31 4.77 -1.28
C PRO A 51 -2.53 3.63 -0.30
N GLY A 52 -3.55 2.81 -0.60
CA GLY A 52 -3.60 1.46 -0.08
C GLY A 52 -2.36 0.74 -0.58
N ALA A 53 -1.46 0.40 0.33
CA ALA A 53 -0.42 -0.59 0.11
C ALA A 53 -0.85 -1.90 0.78
N ASP A 54 -2.07 -2.33 0.50
CA ASP A 54 -2.57 -3.68 0.76
C ASP A 54 -2.43 -4.53 -0.51
N LYS A 55 -1.24 -5.06 -0.77
CA LYS A 55 -1.04 -6.37 -1.44
C LYS A 55 0.23 -6.98 -0.87
N LYS A 56 0.17 -7.59 0.32
CA LYS A 56 0.07 -9.05 0.50
C LYS A 56 0.64 -9.81 -0.70
N GLY A 57 1.82 -10.40 -0.52
CA GLY A 57 2.32 -11.44 -1.41
C GLY A 57 1.26 -12.52 -1.60
N THR A 58 0.91 -12.78 -2.86
CA THR A 58 0.28 -14.04 -3.28
C THR A 58 0.81 -14.33 -4.67
N GLY A 59 1.81 -15.20 -4.75
CA GLY A 59 2.08 -15.92 -5.97
C GLY A 59 0.88 -16.81 -6.25
N THR A 60 0.21 -16.58 -7.38
CA THR A 60 -0.73 -17.52 -7.98
C THR A 60 -0.48 -17.52 -9.47
N LEU A 61 0.52 -18.32 -9.86
CA LEU A 61 0.61 -18.95 -11.17
C LEU A 61 -0.36 -20.14 -11.14
N ALA A 62 -1.63 -19.90 -11.45
CA ALA A 62 -2.67 -20.88 -11.76
C ALA A 62 -3.89 -20.03 -12.16
N GLY A 63 -4.53 -20.11 -13.32
CA GLY A 63 -4.59 -21.15 -14.35
C GLY A 63 -6.01 -21.07 -14.90
N GLY A 64 -6.16 -21.03 -16.22
CA GLY A 64 -7.39 -21.43 -16.91
C GLY A 64 -8.48 -20.36 -17.14
N GLY A 65 -8.95 -20.33 -18.40
CA GLY A 65 -10.39 -20.43 -18.65
C GLY A 65 -11.07 -19.25 -19.35
N ASN A 66 -11.10 -19.29 -20.68
CA ASN A 66 -12.15 -18.79 -21.60
C ASN A 66 -12.75 -17.40 -21.38
N VAL A 67 -12.32 -16.47 -22.24
CA VAL A 67 -13.17 -15.38 -22.75
C VAL A 67 -13.37 -15.60 -24.25
N ASP A 68 -13.97 -16.73 -24.59
CA ASP A 68 -14.89 -16.76 -25.71
C ASP A 68 -16.08 -15.86 -25.33
N LYS A 69 -16.50 -15.01 -26.27
CA LYS A 69 -17.90 -14.75 -26.65
C LYS A 69 -18.08 -13.35 -27.22
N ASP A 70 -18.41 -13.33 -28.50
CA ASP A 70 -19.61 -12.66 -28.97
C ASP A 70 -19.67 -11.11 -28.90
N VAL A 71 -18.62 -10.43 -29.36
CA VAL A 71 -18.69 -9.02 -29.82
C VAL A 71 -18.39 -8.93 -31.31
N LYS A 72 -19.06 -9.76 -32.12
CA LYS A 72 -19.12 -9.56 -33.57
C LYS A 72 -20.41 -10.12 -34.12
N SER A 73 -21.13 -9.26 -34.86
CA SER A 73 -22.33 -9.49 -35.68
C SER A 73 -23.69 -9.21 -35.01
N THR A 74 -24.55 -8.48 -35.76
CA THR A 74 -25.92 -8.00 -35.45
C THR A 74 -25.95 -6.61 -34.79
N THR A 75 -25.60 -5.54 -35.50
CA THR A 75 -26.44 -4.77 -36.45
C THR A 75 -27.55 -3.95 -35.78
N PRO A 76 -27.49 -2.60 -35.79
CA PRO A 76 -28.61 -1.73 -35.43
C PRO A 76 -29.47 -1.53 -36.68
N SER A 77 -30.68 -2.08 -36.72
CA SER A 77 -31.60 -1.81 -37.82
C SER A 77 -33.04 -2.05 -37.39
N SER A 78 -33.79 -0.97 -37.48
CA SER A 78 -35.09 -0.94 -38.15
C SER A 78 -36.34 -1.39 -37.37
N HIS A 79 -37.19 -0.38 -37.17
CA HIS A 79 -38.64 -0.39 -37.35
C HIS A 79 -39.46 -1.45 -36.59
N ALA A 80 -40.22 -0.99 -35.59
CA ALA A 80 -41.66 -0.72 -35.74
C ALA A 80 -42.16 0.11 -34.56
#